data_AF-A0A150PCU1-F1
#
_entry.id   AF-A0A150PCU1-F1
#
_cell.length_a   1.000
_cell.length_b   1.000
_cell.length_c   1.000
_cell.angle_alpha   90.00
_cell.angle_beta   90.00
_cell.angle_gamma   90.00
#
_symmetry.space_group_name_H-M   'P 1'
#
loop_
_entity.id
_entity.type
_entity.pdbx_description
1 polymer ?
#
loop_
_entity_poly.entity_id
_entity_poly.type
_entity_poly.pdbx_seq_one_letter_code
_entity_poly.pdbx_strand_id
1 'polypeptide(L)'
;MSRSSADTATVYGPEADVIMTATILGFAAARIMQHQPFSFDMENPHDWTAMNGNKQGEFLRDYQGFLNALSALSEVLENNGIDATQLKDAQSAEWEPGALITGRAGGAASGNKHKGVKGEWQQFLREQEVKSPIGYCGRGAYTGFIDDPSIFQASLLQPTKRRVIPNANRKRWNPGQPYWGLIDRGNVAGPQNSVNLSNDPRVGMGPIQWNGNAPGVVGYTHGMSWAMREAVKEGPWITPYEIATGSDTTKMASCFACTTYMYAAGYPPSSIHLGRGESWVPLPEEDEGDLYNTIARSMNLRWHLDCYNYLRLGGYMLNFHSGYKLATTEHKTALTALGNKLEAIDREEAGNIVLDALTVHESDWKRINRALKPATKKSKPTYFA
;
A
#
# COMPACT_ATOMS: atom_id res chain seq x y z
N MET A 1 -30.80 -22.11 -10.48
CA MET A 1 -30.86 -20.64 -10.65
C MET A 1 -29.45 -20.13 -10.84
N SER A 2 -29.07 -19.72 -12.05
CA SER A 2 -27.76 -19.12 -12.34
C SER A 2 -27.78 -17.64 -11.96
N ARG A 3 -27.03 -17.25 -10.91
CA ARG A 3 -26.65 -15.84 -10.75
C ARG A 3 -25.66 -15.49 -11.86
N SER A 4 -25.84 -14.33 -12.50
CA SER A 4 -24.98 -13.90 -13.58
C SER A 4 -23.63 -13.42 -13.05
N SER A 5 -22.58 -13.52 -13.87
CA SER A 5 -21.21 -13.14 -13.52
C SER A 5 -21.00 -11.62 -13.31
N ALA A 6 -22.05 -10.81 -13.43
CA ALA A 6 -22.03 -9.38 -13.14
C ALA A 6 -22.23 -9.04 -11.65
N ASP A 7 -22.74 -9.98 -10.84
CA ASP A 7 -23.08 -9.75 -9.43
C ASP A 7 -21.87 -9.80 -8.46
N THR A 8 -20.71 -10.31 -8.87
CA THR A 8 -19.60 -10.54 -7.92
C THR A 8 -18.65 -9.34 -7.80
N ALA A 9 -18.33 -8.66 -8.90
CA ALA A 9 -17.49 -7.45 -8.87
C ALA A 9 -18.17 -6.26 -8.16
N THR A 10 -19.50 -6.19 -8.22
CA THR A 10 -20.33 -5.14 -7.59
C THR A 10 -20.48 -5.30 -6.09
N VAL A 11 -20.35 -6.52 -5.54
CA VAL A 11 -20.57 -6.80 -4.11
C VAL A 11 -19.31 -6.56 -3.26
N TYR A 12 -18.11 -6.90 -3.75
CA TYR A 12 -16.87 -6.75 -2.97
C TYR A 12 -16.23 -5.36 -3.04
N GLY A 13 -16.56 -4.56 -4.06
CA GLY A 13 -16.05 -3.18 -4.20
C GLY A 13 -16.32 -2.32 -2.97
N PRO A 14 -17.59 -2.15 -2.54
CA PRO A 14 -17.93 -1.32 -1.37
C PRO A 14 -17.28 -1.79 -0.06
N GLU A 15 -17.06 -3.10 0.10
CA GLU A 15 -16.39 -3.65 1.29
C GLU A 15 -14.90 -3.33 1.31
N ALA A 16 -14.18 -3.62 0.22
CA ALA A 16 -12.77 -3.28 0.11
C ALA A 16 -12.54 -1.76 0.18
N ASP A 17 -13.48 -0.97 -0.33
CA ASP A 17 -13.43 0.49 -0.27
C ASP A 17 -13.61 1.02 1.15
N VAL A 18 -14.56 0.47 1.93
CA VAL A 18 -14.71 0.81 3.35
C VAL A 18 -13.51 0.38 4.18
N ILE A 19 -12.98 -0.83 3.96
CA ILE A 19 -11.81 -1.34 4.70
C ILE A 19 -10.59 -0.44 4.49
N MET A 20 -10.24 -0.13 3.24
CA MET A 20 -9.09 0.74 2.96
C MET A 20 -9.33 2.16 3.45
N THR A 21 -10.54 2.72 3.24
CA THR A 21 -10.88 4.07 3.72
C THR A 21 -10.78 4.16 5.25
N ALA A 22 -11.32 3.18 5.98
CA ALA A 22 -11.20 3.12 7.44
C ALA A 22 -9.73 2.98 7.90
N THR A 23 -8.93 2.15 7.23
CA THR A 23 -7.50 1.99 7.56
C THR A 23 -6.73 3.29 7.34
N ILE A 24 -6.96 3.97 6.22
CA ILE A 24 -6.27 5.23 5.85
C ILE A 24 -6.69 6.37 6.79
N LEU A 25 -7.98 6.50 7.07
CA LEU A 25 -8.52 7.49 8.00
C LEU A 25 -8.00 7.26 9.43
N GLY A 26 -8.02 6.01 9.91
CA GLY A 26 -7.50 5.65 11.23
C GLY A 26 -6.00 5.84 11.36
N PHE A 27 -5.23 5.56 10.31
CA PHE A 27 -3.81 5.89 10.23
C PHE A 27 -3.59 7.41 10.33
N ALA A 28 -4.26 8.20 9.48
CA ALA A 28 -4.14 9.66 9.46
C ALA A 28 -4.49 10.25 10.83
N ALA A 29 -5.64 9.88 11.39
CA ALA A 29 -6.06 10.29 12.73
C ALA A 29 -4.99 9.93 13.80
N ALA A 30 -4.50 8.70 13.80
CA ALA A 30 -3.48 8.27 14.75
C ALA A 30 -2.17 9.05 14.62
N ARG A 31 -1.74 9.44 13.40
CA ARG A 31 -0.54 10.27 13.21
C ARG A 31 -0.75 11.70 13.71
N ILE A 32 -1.89 12.32 13.39
CA ILE A 32 -2.24 13.68 13.87
C ILE A 32 -2.30 13.72 15.40
N MET A 33 -3.01 12.77 16.03
CA MET A 33 -3.15 12.67 17.49
C MET A 33 -1.82 12.37 18.20
N GLN A 34 -0.84 11.80 17.51
CA GLN A 34 0.51 11.53 18.04
C GLN A 34 1.53 12.62 17.66
N HIS A 35 1.10 13.69 16.98
CA HIS A 35 1.95 14.73 16.41
C HIS A 35 3.09 14.20 15.53
N GLN A 36 2.86 13.07 14.86
CA GLN A 36 3.82 12.47 13.93
C GLN A 36 3.58 13.05 12.53
N PRO A 37 4.57 13.71 11.91
CA PRO A 37 4.40 14.22 10.55
C PRO A 37 4.22 13.08 9.55
N PHE A 38 3.31 13.30 8.61
CA PHE A 38 3.10 12.48 7.42
C PHE A 38 2.58 13.38 6.30
N SER A 39 2.58 12.85 5.09
CA SER A 39 1.92 13.43 3.93
C SER A 39 1.35 12.28 3.11
N PHE A 40 0.31 12.55 2.33
CA PHE A 40 -0.03 11.69 1.21
C PHE A 40 0.41 12.39 -0.06
N ASP A 41 1.12 11.65 -0.90
CA ASP A 41 1.87 12.17 -2.01
C ASP A 41 1.25 11.65 -3.31
N MET A 42 0.96 12.55 -4.25
CA MET A 42 0.64 12.15 -5.62
C MET A 42 1.92 11.68 -6.31
N GLU A 43 1.83 10.60 -7.08
CA GLU A 43 2.91 10.13 -7.93
C GLU A 43 3.30 11.21 -8.95
N ASN A 44 4.57 11.61 -8.96
CA ASN A 44 5.07 12.61 -9.89
C ASN A 44 5.04 12.06 -11.33
N PRO A 45 4.39 12.73 -12.30
CA PRO A 45 4.38 12.27 -13.68
C PRO A 45 5.78 12.36 -14.28
N HIS A 46 6.37 11.20 -14.58
CA HIS A 46 7.65 11.11 -15.29
C HIS A 46 7.60 11.94 -16.58
N ASP A 47 8.50 12.91 -16.72
CA ASP A 47 8.59 13.83 -17.86
C ASP A 47 7.25 14.52 -18.17
N TRP A 48 6.80 15.34 -17.22
CA TRP A 48 5.65 16.24 -17.39
C TRP A 48 5.77 17.09 -18.67
N THR A 49 6.98 17.49 -19.05
CA THR A 49 7.27 18.28 -20.25
C THR A 49 7.00 17.55 -21.57
N ALA A 50 7.12 16.22 -21.62
CA ALA A 50 6.75 15.40 -22.77
C ALA A 50 5.30 14.87 -22.72
N MET A 51 4.54 15.12 -21.65
CA MET A 51 3.13 14.73 -21.60
C MET A 51 2.28 15.59 -22.55
N ASN A 52 1.82 14.97 -23.64
CA ASN A 52 0.88 15.59 -24.56
C ASN A 52 -0.57 15.51 -24.06
N GLY A 53 -1.45 16.33 -24.66
CA GLY A 53 -2.73 16.76 -24.07
C GLY A 53 -3.65 15.66 -23.51
N ASN A 54 -3.71 14.47 -24.11
CA ASN A 54 -4.53 13.37 -23.58
C ASN A 54 -3.96 12.80 -22.27
N LYS A 55 -2.65 12.54 -22.22
CA LYS A 55 -1.96 12.03 -21.01
C LYS A 55 -1.95 13.08 -19.90
N GLN A 56 -1.67 14.33 -20.27
CA GLN A 56 -1.68 15.46 -19.33
C GLN A 56 -3.09 15.65 -18.73
N GLY A 57 -4.13 15.60 -19.56
CA GLY A 57 -5.51 15.67 -19.11
C GLY A 57 -5.96 14.48 -18.26
N GLU A 58 -5.40 13.28 -18.48
CA GLU A 58 -5.62 12.11 -17.61
C GLU A 58 -4.97 12.30 -16.24
N PHE A 59 -3.69 12.70 -16.20
CA PHE A 59 -3.01 13.03 -14.96
C PHE A 59 -3.75 14.09 -14.15
N LEU A 60 -4.17 15.20 -14.78
CA LEU A 60 -4.90 16.27 -14.09
C LEU A 60 -6.25 15.81 -13.51
N ARG A 61 -6.95 14.88 -14.17
CA ARG A 61 -8.17 14.25 -13.63
C ARG A 61 -7.86 13.36 -12.44
N ASP A 62 -6.83 12.53 -12.52
CA ASP A 62 -6.43 11.64 -11.43
C ASP A 62 -5.87 12.44 -10.23
N TYR A 63 -5.14 13.54 -10.46
CA TYR A 63 -4.69 14.47 -9.41
C TYR A 63 -5.84 15.22 -8.73
N GLN A 64 -6.81 15.74 -9.49
CA GLN A 64 -8.03 16.33 -8.91
C GLN A 64 -8.82 15.27 -8.11
N GLY A 65 -8.86 14.02 -8.59
CA GLY A 65 -9.43 12.90 -7.86
C GLY A 65 -8.71 12.63 -6.54
N PHE A 66 -7.38 12.64 -6.54
CA PHE A 66 -6.56 12.52 -5.34
C PHE A 66 -6.84 13.66 -4.32
N LEU A 67 -6.86 14.92 -4.78
CA LEU A 67 -7.19 16.07 -3.91
C LEU A 67 -8.62 15.97 -3.33
N ASN A 68 -9.59 15.47 -4.10
CA ASN A 68 -10.95 15.23 -3.61
C ASN A 68 -10.97 14.17 -2.48
N ALA A 69 -10.14 13.12 -2.60
CA ALA A 69 -10.02 12.09 -1.58
C ALA A 69 -9.40 12.63 -0.27
N LEU A 70 -8.38 13.50 -0.38
CA LEU A 70 -7.82 14.17 0.79
C LEU A 70 -8.80 15.13 1.44
N SER A 71 -9.51 15.94 0.66
CA SER A 71 -10.58 16.81 1.17
C SER A 71 -11.69 16.03 1.88
N ALA A 72 -12.06 14.85 1.36
CA ALA A 72 -13.03 13.96 1.99
C ALA A 72 -12.52 13.40 3.33
N LEU A 73 -11.24 12.99 3.41
CA LEU A 73 -10.61 12.58 4.67
C LEU A 73 -10.57 13.74 5.69
N SER A 74 -10.16 14.94 5.27
CA SER A 74 -10.15 16.12 6.14
C SER A 74 -11.52 16.43 6.72
N GLU A 75 -12.58 16.42 5.90
CA GLU A 75 -13.94 16.66 6.40
C GLU A 75 -14.36 15.61 7.44
N VAL A 76 -14.00 14.34 7.28
CA VAL A 76 -14.30 13.31 8.29
C VAL A 76 -13.48 13.53 9.57
N LEU A 77 -12.21 13.90 9.46
CA LEU A 77 -11.34 14.21 10.62
C LEU A 77 -11.86 15.43 11.41
N GLU A 78 -12.18 16.53 10.72
CA GLU A 78 -12.73 17.75 11.33
C GLU A 78 -14.07 17.50 12.02
N ASN A 79 -14.98 16.74 11.38
CA ASN A 79 -16.24 16.33 11.98
C ASN A 79 -16.06 15.42 13.22
N ASN A 80 -14.88 14.82 13.40
CA ASN A 80 -14.49 14.04 14.59
C ASN A 80 -13.57 14.83 15.55
N GLY A 81 -13.45 16.15 15.39
CA GLY A 81 -12.68 17.02 16.27
C GLY A 81 -11.15 16.91 16.12
N ILE A 82 -10.67 16.31 15.03
CA ILE A 82 -9.25 16.19 14.71
C ILE A 82 -8.83 17.32 13.76
N ASP A 83 -7.73 17.99 14.09
CA ASP A 83 -7.13 19.04 13.29
C ASP A 83 -6.57 18.49 11.95
N ALA A 84 -7.39 18.57 10.91
CA ALA A 84 -7.03 18.10 9.58
C ALA A 84 -6.02 19.01 8.85
N THR A 85 -5.60 20.16 9.41
CA THR A 85 -4.55 20.98 8.77
C THR A 85 -3.18 20.29 8.74
N GLN A 86 -3.04 19.22 9.53
CA GLN A 86 -1.88 18.32 9.52
C GLN A 86 -1.95 17.24 8.42
N LEU A 87 -3.09 17.04 7.77
CA LEU A 87 -3.22 16.18 6.59
C LEU A 87 -2.70 16.92 5.36
N LYS A 88 -1.44 16.70 5.01
CA LYS A 88 -0.78 17.38 3.89
C LYS A 88 -0.87 16.56 2.60
N ASP A 89 -1.25 17.23 1.52
CA ASP A 89 -0.91 16.80 0.18
C ASP A 89 0.57 17.13 -0.12
N ALA A 90 1.19 16.30 -0.94
CA ALA A 90 2.50 16.56 -1.54
C ALA A 90 2.60 15.87 -2.90
N GLN A 91 3.75 15.99 -3.54
CA GLN A 91 4.13 15.26 -4.74
C GLN A 91 5.35 14.41 -4.41
N SER A 92 5.40 13.16 -4.89
CA SER A 92 6.59 12.32 -4.73
C SER A 92 7.80 12.96 -5.41
N ALA A 93 9.00 12.47 -5.10
CA ALA A 93 10.14 12.78 -5.96
C ALA A 93 9.84 12.39 -7.42
N GLU A 94 10.42 13.11 -8.38
CA GLU A 94 10.44 12.66 -9.76
C GLU A 94 11.23 11.36 -9.86
N TRP A 95 10.85 10.48 -10.78
CA TRP A 95 11.65 9.29 -11.05
C TRP A 95 12.93 9.70 -11.81
N GLU A 96 14.07 9.24 -11.31
CA GLU A 96 15.33 9.20 -12.04
C GLU A 96 16.00 7.84 -11.78
N PRO A 97 16.90 7.37 -12.66
CA PRO A 97 17.66 6.14 -12.40
C PRO A 97 18.42 6.25 -11.07
N GLY A 98 18.24 5.30 -10.15
CA GLY A 98 18.82 5.39 -8.81
C GLY A 98 18.07 6.29 -7.82
N ALA A 99 16.87 6.78 -8.14
CA ALA A 99 15.97 7.40 -7.17
C ALA A 99 15.55 6.37 -6.10
N LEU A 100 15.34 6.84 -4.86
CA LEU A 100 15.17 5.96 -3.69
C LEU A 100 13.94 6.32 -2.84
N ILE A 101 13.23 5.29 -2.43
CA ILE A 101 12.35 5.30 -1.25
C ILE A 101 13.23 4.93 -0.04
N THR A 102 13.00 5.54 1.12
CA THR A 102 13.72 5.18 2.36
C THR A 102 12.77 5.11 3.54
N GLY A 103 13.07 4.22 4.49
CA GLY A 103 12.48 4.22 5.83
C GLY A 103 13.57 4.46 6.85
N ARG A 104 13.51 5.52 7.65
CA ARG A 104 14.50 5.78 8.70
C ARG A 104 13.90 5.48 10.07
N ALA A 105 14.66 4.84 10.97
CA ALA A 105 14.23 4.62 12.35
C ALA A 105 13.80 5.95 13.02
N GLY A 106 12.55 6.03 13.47
CA GLY A 106 11.97 7.26 14.04
C GLY A 106 11.88 8.45 13.05
N GLY A 107 12.02 8.20 11.74
CA GLY A 107 12.27 9.22 10.72
C GLY A 107 11.14 10.22 10.46
N ALA A 108 9.92 9.94 10.91
CA ALA A 108 8.71 10.75 10.67
C ALA A 108 8.88 12.22 11.08
N ALA A 109 9.55 12.47 12.22
CA ALA A 109 9.81 13.82 12.73
C ALA A 109 11.10 14.45 12.16
N SER A 110 11.86 13.75 11.33
CA SER A 110 13.17 14.20 10.86
C SER A 110 13.11 14.85 9.48
N GLY A 111 13.66 16.05 9.34
CA GLY A 111 13.86 16.69 8.02
C GLY A 111 14.79 15.88 7.09
N ASN A 112 15.51 14.91 7.65
CA ASN A 112 16.37 13.97 6.92
C ASN A 112 15.62 12.75 6.37
N LYS A 113 14.27 12.74 6.34
CA LYS A 113 13.48 11.63 5.79
C LYS A 113 13.73 11.37 4.31
N HIS A 114 14.28 12.34 3.55
CA HIS A 114 14.65 12.19 2.14
C HIS A 114 16.17 12.02 1.92
N LYS A 115 16.93 11.64 2.95
CA LYS A 115 18.39 11.50 2.80
C LYS A 115 18.71 10.39 1.80
N GLY A 116 19.34 10.76 0.67
CA GLY A 116 19.85 9.80 -0.29
C GLY A 116 21.05 9.00 0.25
N VAL A 117 21.33 7.87 -0.40
CA VAL A 117 22.51 7.05 -0.10
C VAL A 117 23.77 7.78 -0.62
N LYS A 118 24.93 7.48 -0.02
CA LYS A 118 26.25 7.99 -0.45
C LYS A 118 26.47 7.72 -1.95
N GLY A 119 27.12 8.66 -2.65
CA GLY A 119 27.17 8.70 -4.12
C GLY A 119 27.76 7.45 -4.79
N GLU A 120 28.73 6.77 -4.16
CA GLU A 120 29.30 5.51 -4.67
C GLU A 120 28.24 4.42 -4.88
N TRP A 121 27.23 4.37 -4.02
CA TRP A 121 26.12 3.43 -4.14
C TRP A 121 25.09 3.85 -5.18
N GLN A 122 24.85 5.15 -5.36
CA GLN A 122 24.02 5.64 -6.46
C GLN A 122 24.65 5.26 -7.80
N GLN A 123 25.98 5.35 -7.93
CA GLN A 123 26.70 4.86 -9.10
C GLN A 123 26.59 3.34 -9.24
N PHE A 124 26.87 2.57 -8.17
CA PHE A 124 26.75 1.09 -8.22
C PHE A 124 25.37 0.62 -8.66
N LEU A 125 24.29 1.21 -8.12
CA LEU A 125 22.92 0.83 -8.46
C LEU A 125 22.61 1.12 -9.94
N ARG A 126 23.00 2.30 -10.46
CA ARG A 126 22.90 2.63 -11.89
C ARG A 126 23.71 1.66 -12.75
N GLU A 127 24.90 1.24 -12.31
CA GLU A 127 25.73 0.26 -13.04
C GLU A 127 25.14 -1.16 -13.03
N GLN A 128 24.53 -1.60 -11.92
CA GLN A 128 23.88 -2.91 -11.85
C GLN A 128 22.63 -2.95 -12.73
N GLU A 129 21.78 -1.93 -12.68
CA GLU A 129 20.58 -1.81 -13.52
C GLU A 129 20.91 -1.95 -15.03
N VAL A 130 22.04 -1.38 -15.46
CA VAL A 130 22.53 -1.48 -16.85
C VAL A 130 23.15 -2.85 -17.16
N LYS A 131 23.84 -3.50 -16.22
CA LYS A 131 24.61 -4.74 -16.47
C LYS A 131 23.78 -6.02 -16.34
N SER A 132 22.80 -6.06 -15.45
CA SER A 132 21.87 -7.19 -15.30
C SER A 132 20.62 -6.75 -14.53
N PRO A 133 19.39 -6.98 -15.04
CA PRO A 133 18.18 -6.65 -14.30
C PRO A 133 18.20 -7.31 -12.91
N ILE A 134 18.04 -6.49 -11.87
CA ILE A 134 18.13 -6.92 -10.46
C ILE A 134 16.82 -7.61 -10.07
N GLY A 135 16.60 -8.83 -10.58
CA GLY A 135 15.42 -9.64 -10.30
C GLY A 135 14.19 -9.28 -11.16
N TYR A 136 13.04 -9.13 -10.51
CA TYR A 136 11.78 -8.73 -11.17
C TYR A 136 11.87 -7.27 -11.59
N CYS A 137 11.44 -6.94 -12.82
CA CYS A 137 11.54 -5.58 -13.40
C CYS A 137 10.24 -5.10 -14.08
N GLY A 138 9.13 -5.82 -13.91
CA GLY A 138 7.81 -5.36 -14.35
C GLY A 138 7.24 -4.27 -13.43
N ARG A 139 5.98 -3.87 -13.64
CA ARG A 139 5.28 -2.96 -12.72
C ARG A 139 5.29 -3.45 -11.27
N GLY A 140 5.57 -2.56 -10.32
CA GLY A 140 5.69 -2.89 -8.89
C GLY A 140 7.00 -3.59 -8.53
N ALA A 141 7.99 -3.54 -9.43
CA ALA A 141 9.33 -4.05 -9.21
C ALA A 141 10.14 -3.07 -8.37
N TYR A 142 10.45 -3.51 -7.16
CA TYR A 142 11.26 -2.78 -6.23
C TYR A 142 12.32 -3.70 -5.65
N THR A 143 13.50 -3.17 -5.36
CA THR A 143 14.57 -3.94 -4.72
C THR A 143 15.02 -3.25 -3.44
N GLY A 144 15.00 -4.02 -2.35
CA GLY A 144 15.37 -3.56 -1.03
C GLY A 144 16.86 -3.72 -0.75
N PHE A 145 17.42 -2.75 -0.04
CA PHE A 145 18.80 -2.77 0.45
C PHE A 145 18.93 -1.95 1.73
N ILE A 146 20.05 -2.09 2.44
CA ILE A 146 20.36 -1.31 3.65
C ILE A 146 21.68 -0.56 3.49
N ASP A 147 21.80 0.65 4.04
CA ASP A 147 23.08 1.37 4.25
C ASP A 147 23.47 1.25 5.73
N ASP A 148 24.66 0.69 6.00
CA ASP A 148 25.27 0.77 7.32
C ASP A 148 26.27 1.94 7.36
N PRO A 149 25.99 3.02 8.13
CA PRO A 149 26.89 4.15 8.24
C PRO A 149 28.23 3.83 8.91
N SER A 150 28.35 2.71 9.64
CA SER A 150 29.53 2.34 10.43
C SER A 150 30.60 1.61 9.60
N ILE A 151 30.20 0.67 8.75
CA ILE A 151 31.10 -0.11 7.87
C ILE A 151 31.17 0.44 6.44
N PHE A 152 30.43 1.50 6.12
CA PHE A 152 30.37 2.15 4.80
C PHE A 152 29.92 1.21 3.66
N GLN A 153 29.31 0.08 4.00
CA GLN A 153 28.86 -0.93 3.08
C GLN A 153 27.33 -0.95 3.08
N ALA A 154 26.74 -0.79 1.90
CA ALA A 154 25.36 -1.18 1.69
C ALA A 154 25.29 -2.66 1.32
N SER A 155 24.21 -3.32 1.71
CA SER A 155 23.94 -4.72 1.33
C SER A 155 22.68 -4.74 0.48
N LEU A 156 22.81 -5.18 -0.78
CA LEU A 156 21.67 -5.49 -1.64
C LEU A 156 20.99 -6.75 -1.10
N LEU A 157 19.69 -6.69 -0.82
CA LEU A 157 19.01 -7.75 -0.09
C LEU A 157 18.15 -8.59 -1.00
N GLN A 158 16.97 -8.11 -1.38
CA GLN A 158 16.00 -8.89 -2.15
C GLN A 158 15.16 -8.00 -3.07
N PRO A 159 14.91 -8.43 -4.33
CA PRO A 159 13.86 -7.86 -5.16
C PRO A 159 12.47 -8.24 -4.64
N THR A 160 11.43 -7.55 -5.12
CA THR A 160 10.02 -7.90 -4.85
C THR A 160 9.77 -9.37 -5.16
N LYS A 161 9.34 -10.14 -4.15
CA LYS A 161 9.04 -11.57 -4.28
C LYS A 161 7.56 -11.81 -4.49
N ARG A 162 7.24 -12.53 -5.56
CA ARG A 162 5.91 -13.07 -5.87
C ARG A 162 5.77 -14.44 -5.20
N ARG A 163 4.70 -14.65 -4.42
CA ARG A 163 4.39 -15.95 -3.79
C ARG A 163 2.95 -16.37 -4.02
N VAL A 164 2.71 -17.66 -4.21
CA VAL A 164 1.36 -18.22 -4.14
C VAL A 164 1.01 -18.41 -2.67
N ILE A 165 -0.22 -18.04 -2.31
CA ILE A 165 -0.78 -18.19 -0.98
C ILE A 165 -1.85 -19.27 -1.08
N PRO A 166 -1.58 -20.47 -0.52
CA PRO A 166 -2.47 -21.62 -0.63
C PRO A 166 -3.86 -21.37 -0.05
N ASN A 167 -4.85 -22.07 -0.59
CA ASN A 167 -6.26 -21.93 -0.21
C ASN A 167 -6.82 -23.27 0.32
N ALA A 168 -6.18 -23.89 1.33
CA ALA A 168 -6.68 -25.10 2.05
C ALA A 168 -7.11 -24.85 3.53
N ASN A 169 -8.30 -25.34 3.95
CA ASN A 169 -9.02 -25.27 5.28
C ASN A 169 -9.96 -24.04 5.60
N ARG A 170 -9.77 -23.15 6.63
CA ARG A 170 -10.62 -21.90 6.84
C ARG A 170 -10.10 -20.58 7.56
N LYS A 171 -8.97 -19.96 7.16
CA LYS A 171 -8.44 -18.58 7.46
C LYS A 171 -7.37 -18.06 6.44
N ARG A 172 -7.68 -17.13 5.51
CA ARG A 172 -6.86 -16.74 4.31
C ARG A 172 -5.35 -16.53 4.49
N TRP A 173 -4.94 -16.03 5.63
CA TRP A 173 -3.60 -15.54 5.91
C TRP A 173 -2.95 -16.30 7.08
N ASN A 174 -3.42 -17.52 7.33
CA ASN A 174 -2.83 -18.46 8.28
C ASN A 174 -2.15 -19.59 7.47
N PRO A 175 -0.91 -20.00 7.77
CA PRO A 175 -0.19 -21.06 7.05
C PRO A 175 -0.85 -22.47 7.00
N GLY A 176 -2.06 -22.66 7.52
CA GLY A 176 -2.78 -23.95 7.45
C GLY A 176 -4.26 -23.88 7.08
N GLN A 177 -4.77 -22.72 6.65
CA GLN A 177 -6.21 -22.40 6.53
C GLN A 177 -6.43 -21.29 5.42
N PRO A 178 -7.66 -21.00 4.86
CA PRO A 178 -7.87 -19.91 3.91
C PRO A 178 -9.34 -19.30 3.78
N TYR A 179 -9.99 -19.22 2.60
CA TYR A 179 -11.41 -18.87 2.31
C TYR A 179 -12.08 -17.73 3.10
N TRP A 180 -11.70 -16.50 2.78
CA TRP A 180 -12.70 -15.46 2.48
C TRP A 180 -12.17 -14.53 1.37
N GLY A 181 -13.02 -13.98 0.50
CA GLY A 181 -12.67 -12.90 -0.44
C GLY A 181 -12.01 -13.24 -1.80
N LEU A 182 -12.22 -14.41 -2.41
CA LEU A 182 -11.65 -14.76 -3.73
C LEU A 182 -12.16 -13.84 -4.87
N ILE A 183 -11.24 -13.24 -5.64
CA ILE A 183 -11.52 -12.91 -7.05
C ILE A 183 -11.16 -14.15 -7.88
N ASP A 184 -12.19 -14.79 -8.43
CA ASP A 184 -12.05 -15.89 -9.39
C ASP A 184 -11.49 -15.38 -10.73
N ARG A 185 -10.93 -16.28 -11.56
CA ARG A 185 -10.46 -15.98 -12.93
C ARG A 185 -11.63 -15.80 -13.91
N GLY A 186 -12.63 -15.00 -13.55
CA GLY A 186 -13.71 -14.59 -14.43
C GLY A 186 -13.16 -13.72 -15.57
N ASN A 187 -12.97 -14.32 -16.75
CA ASN A 187 -12.47 -13.72 -17.99
C ASN A 187 -12.60 -12.19 -18.10
N VAL A 188 -11.55 -11.46 -17.73
CA VAL A 188 -11.42 -10.04 -18.05
C VAL A 188 -10.93 -9.91 -19.50
N ALA A 189 -11.87 -10.05 -20.43
CA ALA A 189 -11.65 -9.77 -21.84
C ALA A 189 -11.58 -8.25 -22.06
N GLY A 190 -10.41 -7.66 -21.81
CA GLY A 190 -10.16 -6.25 -22.04
C GLY A 190 -8.66 -5.92 -21.98
N PRO A 191 -8.11 -5.17 -22.95
CA PRO A 191 -6.72 -4.73 -22.88
C PRO A 191 -6.52 -3.82 -21.65
N GLN A 192 -5.40 -4.00 -20.95
CA GLN A 192 -4.99 -3.34 -19.70
C GLN A 192 -5.59 -3.85 -18.37
N ASN A 193 -6.71 -4.59 -18.35
CA ASN A 193 -7.27 -5.16 -17.10
C ASN A 193 -7.17 -6.70 -17.00
N SER A 194 -6.53 -7.36 -17.96
CA SER A 194 -6.28 -8.79 -17.91
C SER A 194 -5.17 -9.14 -16.90
N VAL A 195 -5.59 -9.61 -15.73
CA VAL A 195 -4.90 -10.58 -14.86
C VAL A 195 -3.70 -11.25 -15.56
N ASN A 196 -2.47 -10.82 -15.24
CA ASN A 196 -1.28 -11.35 -15.91
C ASN A 196 -0.81 -12.67 -15.28
N LEU A 197 -1.21 -13.76 -15.95
CA LEU A 197 -0.91 -15.12 -15.53
C LEU A 197 0.50 -15.62 -15.94
N SER A 198 1.31 -14.77 -16.60
CA SER A 198 2.63 -15.16 -17.09
C SER A 198 3.63 -15.47 -15.97
N ASN A 199 4.55 -16.38 -16.26
CA ASN A 199 5.76 -16.61 -15.46
C ASN A 199 6.93 -15.70 -15.89
N ASP A 200 6.76 -14.93 -16.98
CA ASP A 200 7.77 -13.96 -17.43
C ASP A 200 7.83 -12.77 -16.44
N PRO A 201 9.00 -12.52 -15.80
CA PRO A 201 9.15 -11.49 -14.77
C PRO A 201 9.15 -10.05 -15.31
N ARG A 202 8.89 -9.86 -16.61
CA ARG A 202 8.75 -8.54 -17.24
C ARG A 202 7.29 -8.11 -17.39
N VAL A 203 6.33 -9.00 -17.14
CA VAL A 203 4.92 -8.79 -17.54
C VAL A 203 4.00 -8.61 -16.32
N GLY A 204 4.21 -7.54 -15.57
CA GLY A 204 3.25 -6.94 -14.61
C GLY A 204 2.78 -7.79 -13.41
N MET A 205 2.00 -7.14 -12.53
CA MET A 205 1.37 -7.79 -11.39
C MET A 205 0.09 -8.50 -11.82
N GLY A 206 0.01 -9.81 -11.59
CA GLY A 206 -1.20 -10.62 -11.80
C GLY A 206 -1.16 -11.92 -10.99
N PRO A 207 -2.26 -12.67 -10.87
CA PRO A 207 -2.23 -14.01 -10.26
C PRO A 207 -1.40 -14.97 -11.13
N ILE A 208 -0.96 -16.11 -10.60
CA ILE A 208 -0.13 -17.10 -11.32
C ILE A 208 -1.03 -18.13 -12.02
N GLN A 209 -0.58 -18.73 -13.15
CA GLN A 209 -1.16 -19.99 -13.65
C GLN A 209 -0.91 -21.14 -12.67
N TRP A 210 -1.67 -21.18 -11.58
CA TRP A 210 -1.81 -22.37 -10.75
C TRP A 210 -2.37 -23.53 -11.57
N ASN A 211 -1.72 -24.69 -11.45
CA ASN A 211 -1.93 -25.93 -12.21
C ASN A 211 -2.58 -27.06 -11.38
N GLY A 212 -3.04 -26.78 -10.15
CA GLY A 212 -3.70 -27.73 -9.27
C GLY A 212 -5.17 -27.39 -8.97
N ASN A 213 -5.91 -28.35 -8.43
CA ASN A 213 -7.38 -28.28 -8.21
C ASN A 213 -7.85 -27.37 -7.04
N ALA A 214 -7.09 -26.33 -6.67
CA ALA A 214 -7.41 -25.42 -5.56
C ALA A 214 -7.09 -23.96 -5.92
N PRO A 215 -8.03 -23.01 -5.79
CA PRO A 215 -7.83 -21.63 -6.26
C PRO A 215 -6.95 -20.81 -5.29
N GLY A 216 -5.68 -20.52 -5.61
CA GLY A 216 -4.79 -19.69 -4.77
C GLY A 216 -4.87 -18.18 -5.04
N VAL A 217 -4.43 -17.36 -4.07
CA VAL A 217 -4.15 -15.92 -4.27
C VAL A 217 -2.64 -15.73 -4.51
N VAL A 218 -2.22 -14.70 -5.23
CA VAL A 218 -0.80 -14.31 -5.32
C VAL A 218 -0.56 -13.09 -4.47
N GLY A 219 0.46 -13.15 -3.61
CA GLY A 219 0.96 -12.04 -2.81
C GLY A 219 2.32 -11.53 -3.31
N TYR A 220 2.55 -10.24 -3.12
CA TYR A 220 3.81 -9.55 -3.41
C TYR A 220 4.45 -8.98 -2.14
N THR A 221 5.60 -9.53 -1.73
CA THR A 221 6.41 -8.96 -0.65
C THR A 221 7.45 -8.04 -1.28
N HIS A 222 7.28 -6.73 -1.10
CA HIS A 222 8.15 -5.70 -1.68
C HIS A 222 9.56 -5.70 -1.07
N GLY A 223 10.53 -5.14 -1.79
CA GLY A 223 11.93 -5.05 -1.39
C GLY A 223 12.12 -4.39 -0.02
N MET A 224 11.40 -3.29 0.26
CA MET A 224 11.47 -2.53 1.51
C MET A 224 11.14 -3.40 2.73
N SER A 225 10.21 -4.36 2.60
CA SER A 225 9.88 -5.28 3.70
C SER A 225 11.09 -6.14 4.10
N TRP A 226 11.86 -6.61 3.12
CA TRP A 226 13.11 -7.34 3.36
C TRP A 226 14.21 -6.42 3.92
N ALA A 227 14.34 -5.20 3.39
CA ALA A 227 15.28 -4.22 3.88
C ALA A 227 15.07 -3.88 5.37
N MET A 228 13.82 -3.69 5.78
CA MET A 228 13.51 -3.46 7.19
C MET A 228 13.80 -4.66 8.09
N ARG A 229 13.64 -5.90 7.61
CA ARG A 229 13.98 -7.09 8.41
C ARG A 229 15.46 -7.07 8.82
N GLU A 230 16.34 -6.77 7.87
CA GLU A 230 17.77 -6.65 8.15
C GLU A 230 18.07 -5.41 8.99
N ALA A 231 17.43 -4.27 8.75
CA ALA A 231 17.59 -3.08 9.59
C ALA A 231 17.17 -3.33 11.06
N VAL A 232 16.08 -4.07 11.29
CA VAL A 232 15.66 -4.49 12.65
C VAL A 232 16.65 -5.47 13.28
N LYS A 233 17.26 -6.37 12.49
CA LYS A 233 18.30 -7.31 12.96
C LYS A 233 19.57 -6.58 13.41
N GLU A 234 20.08 -5.70 12.56
CA GLU A 234 21.38 -5.07 12.73
C GLU A 234 21.32 -3.86 13.68
N GLY A 235 20.27 -3.03 13.60
CA GLY A 235 20.00 -1.96 14.58
C GLY A 235 19.46 -0.64 14.00
N PRO A 236 18.97 0.28 14.86
CA PRO A 236 18.28 1.50 14.45
C PRO A 236 19.16 2.56 13.76
N TRP A 237 20.47 2.35 13.67
CA TRP A 237 21.37 3.19 12.87
C TRP A 237 21.36 2.82 11.38
N ILE A 238 20.91 1.61 11.05
CA ILE A 238 20.75 1.16 9.67
C ILE A 238 19.59 1.88 9.01
N THR A 239 19.81 2.32 7.77
CA THR A 239 18.74 2.91 6.96
C THR A 239 18.36 1.95 5.84
N PRO A 240 17.16 1.34 5.87
CA PRO A 240 16.60 0.61 4.74
C PRO A 240 16.16 1.56 3.63
N TYR A 241 16.41 1.11 2.40
CA TYR A 241 16.07 1.77 1.15
C TYR A 241 15.41 0.78 0.22
N GLU A 242 14.67 1.33 -0.74
CA GLU A 242 14.08 0.62 -1.83
C GLU A 242 14.26 1.42 -3.12
N ILE A 243 14.86 0.79 -4.13
CA ILE A 243 15.01 1.33 -5.47
C ILE A 243 13.93 0.73 -6.37
N ALA A 244 13.30 1.56 -7.21
CA ALA A 244 12.42 1.08 -8.26
C ALA A 244 13.26 0.49 -9.40
N THR A 245 12.96 -0.73 -9.83
CA THR A 245 13.79 -1.47 -10.81
C THR A 245 13.02 -1.71 -12.10
N GLY A 246 13.48 -1.12 -13.21
CA GLY A 246 12.85 -1.24 -14.54
C GLY A 246 11.86 -0.12 -14.88
N SER A 247 11.61 0.07 -16.17
CA SER A 247 10.86 1.20 -16.74
C SER A 247 9.40 1.33 -16.29
N ASP A 248 8.80 0.22 -15.86
CA ASP A 248 7.37 0.12 -15.56
C ASP A 248 7.05 0.48 -14.09
N THR A 249 8.08 0.76 -13.28
CA THR A 249 7.94 1.17 -11.88
C THR A 249 8.58 2.54 -11.69
N THR A 250 7.77 3.59 -11.80
CA THR A 250 8.21 5.00 -11.70
C THR A 250 7.86 5.66 -10.37
N LYS A 251 7.27 4.94 -9.42
CA LYS A 251 6.69 5.54 -8.21
C LYS A 251 7.74 5.69 -7.12
N MET A 252 8.01 6.93 -6.72
CA MET A 252 8.99 7.25 -5.67
C MET A 252 8.36 7.42 -4.28
N ALA A 253 7.39 6.55 -3.97
CA ALA A 253 6.61 6.59 -2.75
C ALA A 253 6.22 5.17 -2.31
N SER A 254 6.20 4.90 -1.00
CA SER A 254 5.71 3.62 -0.48
C SER A 254 4.20 3.53 -0.61
N CYS A 255 3.70 2.41 -1.16
CA CYS A 255 2.25 2.18 -1.19
C CYS A 255 1.69 2.14 0.24
N PHE A 256 0.40 2.44 0.41
CA PHE A 256 -0.18 2.54 1.75
C PHE A 256 -0.04 1.24 2.57
N ALA A 257 -0.10 0.07 1.92
CA ALA A 257 0.16 -1.22 2.54
C ALA A 257 1.60 -1.32 3.10
N CYS A 258 2.62 -1.05 2.28
CA CYS A 258 4.02 -0.94 2.73
C CYS A 258 4.17 0.07 3.87
N THR A 259 3.53 1.24 3.74
CA THR A 259 3.59 2.32 4.72
C THR A 259 3.13 1.87 6.10
N THR A 260 1.98 1.19 6.22
CA THR A 260 1.52 0.68 7.52
C THR A 260 2.50 -0.32 8.13
N TYR A 261 3.11 -1.20 7.32
CA TYR A 261 4.16 -2.14 7.76
C TYR A 261 5.43 -1.41 8.21
N MET A 262 5.83 -0.36 7.50
CA MET A 262 6.98 0.49 7.81
C MET A 262 6.82 1.25 9.13
N TYR A 263 5.64 1.82 9.39
CA TYR A 263 5.35 2.45 10.68
C TYR A 263 5.33 1.43 11.83
N ALA A 264 4.72 0.25 11.64
CA ALA A 264 4.71 -0.81 12.66
C ALA A 264 6.12 -1.37 12.99
N ALA A 265 7.03 -1.36 12.02
CA ALA A 265 8.44 -1.69 12.20
C ALA A 265 9.26 -0.55 12.85
N GLY A 266 8.74 0.69 12.89
CA GLY A 266 9.44 1.87 13.41
C GLY A 266 10.29 2.62 12.38
N TYR A 267 10.18 2.29 11.10
CA TYR A 267 10.95 2.85 9.97
C TYR A 267 10.02 3.61 8.99
N PRO A 268 9.32 4.68 9.42
CA PRO A 268 8.36 5.40 8.58
C PRO A 268 8.96 5.86 7.25
N PRO A 269 8.20 5.77 6.13
CA PRO A 269 8.69 6.11 4.79
C PRO A 269 8.94 7.60 4.60
N SER A 270 9.82 7.90 3.65
CA SER A 270 10.08 9.24 3.13
C SER A 270 8.85 9.87 2.45
N SER A 271 8.06 9.04 1.76
CA SER A 271 6.94 9.42 0.90
C SER A 271 5.90 8.29 0.90
N ILE A 272 4.61 8.64 0.96
CA ILE A 272 3.47 7.70 1.03
C ILE A 272 2.53 8.04 -0.13
N HIS A 273 2.19 7.08 -1.00
CA HIS A 273 1.16 7.34 -2.03
C HIS A 273 -0.11 6.51 -1.81
N LEU A 274 -1.26 7.12 -2.11
CA LEU A 274 -2.58 6.47 -2.13
C LEU A 274 -2.89 5.82 -3.48
N GLY A 275 -1.86 5.28 -4.14
CA GLY A 275 -1.97 4.51 -5.38
C GLY A 275 -2.44 3.09 -5.09
N ARG A 276 -1.85 2.10 -5.76
CA ARG A 276 -2.29 0.71 -5.70
C ARG A 276 -1.32 -0.18 -4.92
N GLY A 277 -1.79 -0.91 -3.93
CA GLY A 277 -1.06 -1.96 -3.20
C GLY A 277 -1.44 -3.37 -3.65
N GLU A 278 -1.45 -3.63 -4.98
CA GLU A 278 -2.07 -4.80 -5.62
C GLU A 278 -1.58 -6.13 -5.04
N SER A 279 -2.41 -6.78 -4.21
CA SER A 279 -2.06 -7.96 -3.43
C SER A 279 -0.70 -7.86 -2.70
N TRP A 280 -0.37 -6.70 -2.12
CA TRP A 280 0.78 -6.58 -1.23
C TRP A 280 0.60 -7.51 -0.01
N VAL A 281 1.70 -8.10 0.47
CA VAL A 281 1.71 -8.98 1.64
C VAL A 281 2.98 -8.78 2.48
N PRO A 282 2.94 -9.02 3.80
CA PRO A 282 4.10 -8.81 4.69
C PRO A 282 5.22 -9.83 4.43
N LEU A 283 6.21 -9.94 5.33
CA LEU A 283 7.24 -10.97 5.24
C LEU A 283 6.65 -12.39 5.41
N PRO A 284 7.21 -13.42 4.76
CA PRO A 284 6.94 -14.80 5.13
C PRO A 284 7.47 -15.10 6.54
N GLU A 285 6.73 -15.92 7.26
CA GLU A 285 7.25 -16.67 8.40
C GLU A 285 7.59 -18.07 7.88
N GLU A 286 8.82 -18.50 8.16
CA GLU A 286 9.35 -19.80 7.73
C GLU A 286 9.38 -20.76 8.95
N ASP A 287 10.19 -21.82 8.93
CA ASP A 287 10.25 -22.78 10.04
C ASP A 287 10.92 -22.18 11.30
N GLU A 288 10.58 -22.72 12.48
CA GLU A 288 11.00 -22.14 13.77
C GLU A 288 12.49 -22.38 14.07
N GLY A 289 13.14 -21.36 14.68
CA GLY A 289 14.53 -21.43 15.13
C GLY A 289 15.47 -20.38 14.52
N ASP A 290 15.08 -19.74 13.41
CA ASP A 290 15.85 -18.64 12.81
C ASP A 290 15.52 -17.28 13.49
N LEU A 291 16.56 -16.48 13.75
CA LEU A 291 16.46 -15.08 14.15
C LEU A 291 15.66 -14.27 13.13
N TYR A 292 15.84 -14.53 11.83
CA TYR A 292 15.10 -13.84 10.78
C TYR A 292 13.61 -14.11 10.81
N ASN A 293 13.21 -15.35 11.11
CA ASN A 293 11.81 -15.73 11.28
C ASN A 293 11.21 -15.07 12.53
N THR A 294 11.96 -15.06 13.63
CA THR A 294 11.57 -14.37 14.87
C THR A 294 11.33 -12.86 14.65
N ILE A 295 12.20 -12.21 13.87
CA ILE A 295 12.04 -10.80 13.50
C ILE A 295 10.81 -10.60 12.59
N ALA A 296 10.64 -11.44 11.55
CA ALA A 296 9.50 -11.36 10.65
C ALA A 296 8.17 -11.51 11.40
N ARG A 297 8.04 -12.53 12.27
CA ARG A 297 6.87 -12.74 13.13
C ARG A 297 6.58 -11.54 14.04
N SER A 298 7.62 -10.96 14.66
CA SER A 298 7.48 -9.76 15.51
C SER A 298 7.02 -8.53 14.72
N MET A 299 7.52 -8.32 13.50
CA MET A 299 7.11 -7.23 12.62
C MET A 299 5.66 -7.43 12.13
N ASN A 300 5.32 -8.65 11.71
CA ASN A 300 3.97 -9.03 11.29
C ASN A 300 2.96 -8.80 12.41
N LEU A 301 3.21 -9.32 13.61
CA LEU A 301 2.34 -9.16 14.77
C LEU A 301 2.07 -7.68 15.10
N ARG A 302 3.11 -6.84 15.16
CA ARG A 302 2.95 -5.39 15.37
C ARG A 302 2.09 -4.74 14.28
N TRP A 303 2.29 -5.16 13.03
CA TRP A 303 1.52 -4.66 11.91
C TRP A 303 0.03 -5.07 11.97
N HIS A 304 -0.28 -6.31 12.35
CA HIS A 304 -1.67 -6.73 12.58
C HIS A 304 -2.35 -5.90 13.68
N LEU A 305 -1.64 -5.63 14.80
CA LEU A 305 -2.14 -4.79 15.89
C LEU A 305 -2.35 -3.33 15.47
N ASP A 306 -1.43 -2.76 14.69
CA ASP A 306 -1.59 -1.41 14.12
C ASP A 306 -2.78 -1.36 13.15
N CYS A 307 -2.93 -2.35 12.26
CA CYS A 307 -4.11 -2.47 11.39
C CYS A 307 -5.42 -2.58 12.18
N TYR A 308 -5.46 -3.34 13.29
CA TYR A 308 -6.63 -3.39 14.17
C TYR A 308 -6.99 -2.00 14.71
N ASN A 309 -5.99 -1.27 15.21
CA ASN A 309 -6.18 0.07 15.76
C ASN A 309 -6.64 1.07 14.69
N TYR A 310 -6.06 1.04 13.49
CA TYR A 310 -6.48 1.90 12.37
C TYR A 310 -7.90 1.56 11.90
N LEU A 311 -8.22 0.27 11.69
CA LEU A 311 -9.56 -0.18 11.30
C LEU A 311 -10.63 0.22 12.32
N ARG A 312 -10.36 0.08 13.62
CA ARG A 312 -11.28 0.53 14.67
C ARG A 312 -11.41 2.05 14.73
N LEU A 313 -10.31 2.80 14.70
CA LEU A 313 -10.35 4.26 14.82
C LEU A 313 -11.06 4.91 13.62
N GLY A 314 -10.70 4.52 12.39
CA GLY A 314 -11.38 5.01 11.19
C GLY A 314 -12.81 4.48 11.07
N GLY A 315 -13.06 3.21 11.41
CA GLY A 315 -14.41 2.66 11.43
C GLY A 315 -15.35 3.37 12.41
N TYR A 316 -14.84 3.75 13.59
CA TYR A 316 -15.54 4.62 14.54
C TYR A 316 -15.85 5.99 13.91
N MET A 317 -14.85 6.66 13.33
CA MET A 317 -15.01 8.00 12.73
C MET A 317 -16.02 8.04 11.57
N LEU A 318 -16.08 6.97 10.77
CA LEU A 318 -17.06 6.81 9.69
C LEU A 318 -18.49 6.53 10.20
N ASN A 319 -18.64 6.05 11.43
CA ASN A 319 -19.93 5.64 12.01
C ASN A 319 -20.53 6.68 12.97
N PHE A 320 -19.69 7.31 13.81
CA PHE A 320 -20.19 7.94 15.03
C PHE A 320 -20.55 9.42 14.93
N HIS A 321 -20.03 10.19 13.97
CA HIS A 321 -20.23 11.65 13.92
C HIS A 321 -20.96 12.10 12.63
N SER A 322 -22.11 12.74 12.85
CA SER A 322 -23.28 12.73 11.96
C SER A 322 -23.26 13.72 10.77
N GLY A 323 -22.17 14.44 10.58
CA GLY A 323 -22.00 15.34 9.44
C GLY A 323 -21.84 14.60 8.11
N TYR A 324 -21.07 13.51 8.12
CA TYR A 324 -20.64 12.84 6.90
C TYR A 324 -21.54 11.66 6.51
N LYS A 325 -21.73 11.46 5.20
CA LYS A 325 -22.54 10.36 4.66
C LYS A 325 -21.72 9.52 3.71
N LEU A 326 -21.51 8.25 4.07
CA LEU A 326 -21.06 7.22 3.13
C LEU A 326 -21.88 7.25 1.83
N ALA A 327 -21.21 6.96 0.72
CA ALA A 327 -21.75 7.16 -0.63
C ALA A 327 -23.08 6.45 -0.87
N THR A 328 -23.17 5.18 -0.48
CA THR A 328 -24.30 4.31 -0.79
C THR A 328 -24.73 3.47 0.41
N THR A 329 -25.83 2.74 0.28
CA THR A 329 -26.33 1.82 1.31
C THR A 329 -25.39 0.62 1.47
N GLU A 330 -24.77 0.16 0.40
CA GLU A 330 -23.83 -0.95 0.38
C GLU A 330 -22.58 -0.63 1.22
N HIS A 331 -22.03 0.59 1.08
CA HIS A 331 -20.92 1.05 1.92
C HIS A 331 -21.32 1.13 3.41
N LYS A 332 -22.55 1.53 3.74
CA LYS A 332 -23.02 1.51 5.14
C LYS A 332 -23.10 0.08 5.68
N THR A 333 -23.66 -0.84 4.90
CA THR A 333 -23.74 -2.26 5.25
C THR A 333 -22.35 -2.86 5.43
N ALA A 334 -21.39 -2.50 4.58
CA ALA A 334 -19.99 -2.89 4.70
C ALA A 334 -19.32 -2.34 5.96
N LEU A 335 -19.61 -1.10 6.37
CA LEU A 335 -19.10 -0.53 7.63
C LEU A 335 -19.64 -1.27 8.85
N THR A 336 -20.94 -1.58 8.88
CA THR A 336 -21.53 -2.43 9.93
C THR A 336 -20.91 -3.83 9.95
N ALA A 337 -20.68 -4.43 8.77
CA ALA A 337 -20.02 -5.72 8.65
C ALA A 337 -18.55 -5.69 9.14
N LEU A 338 -17.81 -4.61 8.85
CA LEU A 338 -16.46 -4.39 9.36
C LEU A 338 -16.46 -4.29 10.90
N GLY A 339 -17.38 -3.53 11.50
CA GLY A 339 -17.55 -3.47 12.95
C GLY A 339 -17.76 -4.86 13.56
N ASN A 340 -18.73 -5.61 13.04
CA ASN A 340 -19.02 -6.98 13.49
C ASN A 340 -17.82 -7.93 13.33
N LYS A 341 -17.02 -7.78 12.27
CA LYS A 341 -15.78 -8.55 12.08
C LYS A 341 -14.74 -8.23 13.16
N LEU A 342 -14.52 -6.95 13.47
CA LEU A 342 -13.54 -6.49 14.46
C LEU A 342 -13.89 -6.90 15.90
N GLU A 343 -15.15 -7.16 16.23
CA GLU A 343 -15.56 -7.79 17.50
C GLU A 343 -15.35 -9.31 17.54
N ALA A 344 -15.26 -9.96 16.38
CA ALA A 344 -15.28 -11.43 16.25
C ALA A 344 -13.91 -12.06 15.97
N ILE A 345 -12.88 -11.27 15.68
CA ILE A 345 -11.50 -11.73 15.43
C ILE A 345 -10.58 -11.44 16.61
N ASP A 346 -9.45 -12.13 16.67
CA ASP A 346 -8.31 -11.67 17.45
C ASP A 346 -7.68 -10.42 16.79
N ARG A 347 -7.13 -9.52 17.59
CA ARG A 347 -6.45 -8.30 17.13
C ARG A 347 -5.22 -8.64 16.30
N GLU A 348 -4.56 -9.74 16.65
CA GLU A 348 -3.40 -10.29 15.96
C GLU A 348 -3.75 -10.85 14.56
N GLU A 349 -5.04 -11.01 14.22
CA GLU A 349 -5.49 -11.40 12.88
C GLU A 349 -5.95 -10.20 12.03
N ALA A 350 -6.03 -8.97 12.56
CA ALA A 350 -6.76 -7.87 11.90
C ALA A 350 -6.18 -7.40 10.57
N GLY A 351 -4.85 -7.43 10.40
CA GLY A 351 -4.20 -7.16 9.12
C GLY A 351 -4.75 -8.01 7.96
N ASN A 352 -5.30 -9.20 8.23
CA ASN A 352 -5.92 -10.08 7.24
C ASN A 352 -7.09 -9.40 6.50
N ILE A 353 -7.86 -8.56 7.21
CA ILE A 353 -8.95 -7.77 6.64
C ILE A 353 -8.41 -6.76 5.61
N VAL A 354 -7.26 -6.14 5.90
CA VAL A 354 -6.59 -5.20 4.98
C VAL A 354 -6.07 -5.93 3.75
N LEU A 355 -5.39 -7.06 3.93
CA LEU A 355 -4.86 -7.86 2.81
C LEU A 355 -5.98 -8.35 1.88
N ASP A 356 -7.16 -8.65 2.42
CA ASP A 356 -8.35 -8.99 1.63
C ASP A 356 -8.79 -7.85 0.74
N ALA A 357 -8.87 -6.63 1.26
CA ALA A 357 -9.21 -5.45 0.47
C ALA A 357 -8.19 -5.17 -0.65
N LEU A 358 -6.89 -5.42 -0.38
CA LEU A 358 -5.80 -5.30 -1.36
C LEU A 358 -5.85 -6.32 -2.49
N THR A 359 -6.65 -7.39 -2.39
CA THR A 359 -6.91 -8.30 -3.52
C THR A 359 -7.78 -7.67 -4.61
N VAL A 360 -8.51 -6.59 -4.31
CA VAL A 360 -9.14 -5.73 -5.32
C VAL A 360 -8.07 -4.76 -5.84
N HIS A 361 -7.78 -4.80 -7.14
CA HIS A 361 -6.64 -4.09 -7.74
C HIS A 361 -6.99 -2.67 -8.18
N GLU A 362 -7.07 -1.76 -7.21
CA GLU A 362 -7.52 -0.37 -7.41
C GLU A 362 -6.72 0.63 -6.57
N SER A 363 -6.68 1.89 -7.00
CA SER A 363 -6.00 2.98 -6.30
C SER A 363 -6.76 3.40 -5.05
N ASP A 364 -6.08 3.50 -3.92
CA ASP A 364 -6.70 3.77 -2.62
C ASP A 364 -7.43 5.12 -2.57
N TRP A 365 -6.95 6.15 -3.27
CA TRP A 365 -7.69 7.41 -3.41
C TRP A 365 -9.01 7.24 -4.20
N LYS A 366 -9.08 6.32 -5.18
CA LYS A 366 -10.33 6.00 -5.92
C LYS A 366 -11.32 5.29 -4.99
N ARG A 367 -10.84 4.45 -4.07
CA ARG A 367 -11.65 3.82 -3.03
C ARG A 367 -12.26 4.83 -2.08
N ILE A 368 -11.45 5.77 -1.58
CA ILE A 368 -11.90 6.86 -0.70
C ILE A 368 -13.02 7.65 -1.39
N ASN A 369 -12.81 8.08 -2.64
CA ASN A 369 -13.85 8.81 -3.41
C ASN A 369 -15.12 7.99 -3.72
N ARG A 370 -15.08 6.66 -3.65
CA ARG A 370 -16.27 5.80 -3.79
C ARG A 370 -16.96 5.53 -2.46
N ALA A 371 -16.22 5.38 -1.37
CA ALA A 371 -16.78 5.18 -0.03
C ALA A 371 -17.37 6.49 0.54
N LEU A 372 -16.68 7.61 0.29
CA LEU A 372 -16.96 8.92 0.83
C LEU A 372 -17.63 9.82 -0.22
N LYS A 373 -18.71 10.53 0.14
CA LYS A 373 -19.32 11.51 -0.78
C LYS A 373 -18.45 12.75 -0.84
N PRO A 374 -17.92 13.17 -2.01
CA PRO A 374 -17.17 14.42 -2.11
C PRO A 374 -17.95 15.57 -1.45
N ALA A 375 -17.21 16.52 -0.88
CA ALA A 375 -17.74 17.68 -0.14
C ALA A 375 -18.47 18.68 -1.07
N THR A 376 -19.53 18.23 -1.76
CA THR A 376 -20.26 18.98 -2.79
C THR A 376 -21.15 20.06 -2.17
N LYS A 377 -20.53 21.07 -1.55
CA LYS A 377 -21.19 22.31 -1.12
C LYS A 377 -20.30 23.51 -0.84
N LYS A 378 -18.96 23.42 -0.86
CA LYS A 378 -18.08 24.59 -0.70
C LYS A 378 -17.19 24.83 -1.92
N SER A 379 -17.51 25.90 -2.65
CA SER A 379 -16.77 26.52 -3.76
C SER A 379 -16.44 25.66 -4.99
N LYS A 380 -16.57 26.26 -6.18
CA LYS A 380 -15.91 25.76 -7.40
C LYS A 380 -14.39 25.77 -7.16
N PRO A 381 -13.61 24.79 -7.65
CA PRO A 381 -12.16 24.91 -7.66
C PRO A 381 -11.76 26.13 -8.50
N THR A 382 -11.01 27.06 -7.90
CA THR A 382 -10.47 28.27 -8.53
C THR A 382 -9.04 28.09 -9.02
N TYR A 383 -8.55 26.85 -9.07
CA TYR A 383 -7.30 26.51 -9.74
C TYR A 383 -7.60 26.33 -11.23
N PHE A 384 -6.78 26.93 -12.08
CA PHE A 384 -6.97 27.09 -13.54
C PHE A 384 -8.00 28.18 -13.94
N ALA A 385 -7.53 29.43 -13.89
CA ALA A 385 -7.94 30.52 -14.76
C ALA A 385 -6.71 30.93 -15.61
#